data_AF-A0A7J9L6B5-F1
#
_entry.id   AF-A0A7J9L6B5-F1
#
_cell.length_a   1.000
_cell.length_b   1.000
_cell.length_c   1.000
_cell.angle_alpha   90.00
_cell.angle_beta   90.00
_cell.angle_gamma   90.00
#
_symmetry.space_group_name_H-M   'P 1'
#
loop_
_entity.id
_entity.type
_entity.pdbx_description
1 polymer ?
#
loop_
_entity_poly.entity_id
_entity_poly.type
_entity_poly.pdbx_seq_one_letter_code
_entity_poly.pdbx_strand_id
1 'polypeptide(L)'
;MVIPPPVRPPRILKFLKPYVLKMHFTNKYVSAQVIHSPTATVASAASSQEKALRSSMGSTRDVAAAAKIGKILAERLLLKEIPAVSVSLKREQKYHGKVKAVIDSLTEAGEAGGLCVSQGGRFPPFSSEGKPPKRVGKGHKDLTLCRVFRKKTCCDAAQTHPALLSIRRLALTGEASEECLHLWELLECSICDPRVGVQPGPPLICTSFCDRVFQACSNAYFSMDAKTQVLAPCGANDFVCGRASEWASNGTELCLAAGFRVEQSVGMHGGIEEVSCYGGKVSLDSIADSWGASRSEKPHKTGNSGLLEDFQQWLQDMPSNERVSWAVGGLVLTAGLLFISSKRKSHNQRQKLAAIQRAARRLEVKMNPTPTSSQGNRKGNRR
;
A
#
# COMPACT_ATOMS: atom_id res chain seq x y z
N MET A 1 1.08 -30.28 56.70
CA MET A 1 1.71 -29.41 55.68
C MET A 1 1.04 -29.66 54.34
N VAL A 2 0.31 -28.70 53.79
CA VAL A 2 -0.26 -28.81 52.44
C VAL A 2 0.87 -28.54 51.45
N ILE A 3 1.28 -29.56 50.69
CA ILE A 3 2.30 -29.41 49.65
C ILE A 3 1.67 -28.59 48.53
N PRO A 4 2.19 -27.39 48.21
CA PRO A 4 1.67 -26.62 47.09
C PRO A 4 1.87 -27.40 45.79
N PRO A 5 0.91 -27.38 44.86
CA PRO A 5 1.02 -28.12 43.62
C PRO A 5 2.26 -27.68 42.84
N PRO A 6 2.92 -28.60 42.11
CA PRO A 6 4.13 -28.29 41.36
C PRO A 6 3.87 -27.15 40.37
N VAL A 7 4.66 -26.08 40.49
CA VAL A 7 4.60 -24.93 39.59
C VAL A 7 5.05 -25.40 38.21
N ARG A 8 4.11 -25.39 37.26
CA ARG A 8 4.37 -25.87 35.90
C ARG A 8 5.46 -25.01 35.25
N PRO A 9 6.59 -25.58 34.80
CA PRO A 9 7.69 -24.79 34.25
C PRO A 9 7.22 -24.01 33.02
N PRO A 10 7.58 -22.72 32.90
CA PRO A 10 7.25 -21.92 31.73
C PRO A 10 7.87 -22.57 30.48
N ARG A 11 7.07 -22.78 29.42
CA ARG A 11 7.59 -23.21 28.11
C ARG A 11 8.62 -22.17 27.63
N ILE A 12 9.77 -22.64 27.11
CA ILE A 12 10.87 -21.81 26.55
C ILE A 12 10.36 -20.78 25.53
N LEU A 13 9.27 -21.10 24.81
CA LEU A 13 8.56 -20.19 23.90
C LEU A 13 8.07 -18.88 24.53
N LYS A 14 7.98 -18.77 25.87
CA LYS A 14 7.60 -17.53 26.56
C LYS A 14 8.67 -16.43 26.42
N PHE A 15 9.93 -16.79 26.22
CA PHE A 15 11.02 -15.83 26.03
C PHE A 15 11.11 -15.31 24.60
N LEU A 16 10.64 -16.10 23.61
CA LEU A 16 10.59 -15.69 22.20
C LEU A 16 9.44 -14.73 21.87
N LYS A 17 8.44 -14.61 22.76
CA LYS A 17 7.27 -13.73 22.59
C LYS A 17 7.02 -12.94 23.88
N PRO A 18 7.87 -11.94 24.17
CA PRO A 18 7.87 -11.27 25.47
C PRO A 18 6.57 -10.52 25.72
N TYR A 19 5.99 -9.85 24.73
CA TYR A 19 4.76 -9.08 24.88
C TYR A 19 3.53 -9.87 24.45
N VAL A 20 2.59 -10.07 25.37
CA VAL A 20 1.36 -10.86 25.15
C VAL A 20 0.12 -10.00 25.36
N LEU A 21 -0.70 -9.86 24.31
CA LEU A 21 -2.01 -9.22 24.37
C LEU A 21 -3.02 -10.16 25.01
N LYS A 22 -3.68 -9.67 26.06
CA LYS A 22 -4.86 -10.27 26.67
C LYS A 22 -6.03 -9.30 26.59
N MET A 23 -7.17 -9.81 26.15
CA MET A 23 -8.39 -9.03 26.02
C MET A 23 -9.50 -9.62 26.88
N HIS A 24 -10.26 -8.73 27.53
CA HIS A 24 -11.35 -9.08 28.41
C HIS A 24 -12.61 -8.28 28.04
N PHE A 25 -13.69 -9.01 27.75
CA PHE A 25 -14.97 -8.42 27.40
C PHE A 25 -15.97 -8.77 28.49
N THR A 26 -16.51 -7.74 29.12
CA THR A 26 -17.67 -7.88 30.03
C THR A 26 -18.92 -7.35 29.34
N ASN A 27 -20.09 -7.55 29.95
CA ASN A 27 -21.34 -7.00 29.45
C ASN A 27 -21.39 -5.46 29.52
N LYS A 28 -20.50 -4.82 30.30
CA LYS A 28 -20.47 -3.36 30.51
C LYS A 28 -19.26 -2.68 29.86
N TYR A 29 -18.12 -3.35 29.84
CA TYR A 29 -16.83 -2.76 29.49
C TYR A 29 -15.98 -3.70 28.64
N VAL A 30 -15.21 -3.08 27.74
CA VAL A 30 -14.10 -3.69 27.00
C VAL A 30 -12.78 -3.26 27.64
N SER A 31 -11.88 -4.21 27.88
CA SER A 31 -10.50 -3.95 28.31
C SER A 31 -9.50 -4.82 27.55
N ALA A 32 -8.33 -4.25 27.27
CA ALA A 32 -7.23 -4.92 26.60
C ALA A 32 -5.90 -4.50 27.24
N GLN A 33 -4.99 -5.46 27.41
CA GLN A 33 -3.71 -5.23 28.07
C GLN A 33 -2.61 -6.05 27.42
N VAL A 34 -1.42 -5.47 27.33
CA VAL A 34 -0.20 -6.14 26.88
C VAL A 34 0.68 -6.37 28.09
N ILE A 35 1.00 -7.63 28.36
CA ILE A 35 1.80 -8.06 29.49
C ILE A 35 3.17 -8.50 28.99
N HIS A 36 4.22 -8.05 29.66
CA HIS A 36 5.57 -8.55 29.46
C HIS A 36 5.73 -9.87 30.24
N SER A 37 5.88 -10.98 29.53
CA SER A 37 5.90 -12.34 30.09
C SER A 37 7.05 -12.59 31.06
N PRO A 38 8.29 -12.10 30.83
CA PRO A 38 9.40 -12.28 31.77
C PRO A 38 9.23 -11.54 33.10
N THR A 39 8.76 -10.28 33.07
CA THR A 39 8.63 -9.46 34.30
C THR A 39 7.24 -9.53 34.92
N ALA A 40 6.27 -10.17 34.25
CA ALA A 40 4.85 -10.17 34.60
C ALA A 40 4.24 -8.76 34.76
N THR A 41 4.90 -7.72 34.23
CA THR A 41 4.42 -6.34 34.30
C THR A 41 3.50 -6.01 33.13
N VAL A 42 2.53 -5.13 33.36
CA VAL A 42 1.66 -4.62 32.29
C VAL A 42 2.43 -3.55 31.53
N ALA A 43 2.83 -3.85 30.30
CA ALA A 43 3.54 -2.92 29.44
C ALA A 43 2.63 -1.75 29.04
N SER A 44 1.42 -2.04 28.55
CA SER A 44 0.39 -1.04 28.26
C SER A 44 -1.00 -1.64 28.49
N ALA A 45 -1.94 -0.82 28.94
CA ALA A 45 -3.34 -1.21 29.09
C ALA A 45 -4.23 -0.14 28.50
N ALA A 46 -5.41 -0.54 28.04
CA ALA A 46 -6.48 0.35 27.61
C ALA A 46 -7.84 -0.24 28.04
N SER A 47 -8.67 0.57 28.69
CA SER A 47 -9.99 0.15 29.13
C SER A 47 -11.04 1.22 28.89
N SER A 48 -12.23 0.78 28.49
CA SER A 48 -13.41 1.64 28.41
C SER A 48 -13.86 2.22 29.75
N GLN A 49 -13.30 1.72 30.86
CA GLN A 49 -13.55 2.24 32.21
C GLN A 49 -12.66 3.45 32.57
N GLU A 50 -11.65 3.77 31.77
CA GLU A 50 -10.75 4.89 32.04
C GLU A 50 -11.51 6.22 32.08
N LYS A 51 -11.24 7.02 33.12
CA LYS A 51 -11.95 8.29 33.38
C LYS A 51 -11.88 9.26 32.19
N ALA A 52 -10.72 9.32 31.53
CA ALA A 52 -10.48 10.16 30.36
C ALA A 52 -11.19 9.67 29.08
N LEU A 53 -11.51 8.37 29.00
CA LEU A 53 -12.14 7.78 27.81
C LEU A 53 -13.66 7.65 27.97
N ARG A 54 -14.14 7.55 29.21
CA ARG A 54 -15.55 7.33 29.52
C ARG A 54 -16.47 8.44 28.98
N SER A 55 -16.00 9.68 28.95
CA SER A 55 -16.74 10.83 28.41
C SER A 55 -16.71 10.93 26.88
N SER A 56 -15.66 10.40 26.23
CA SER A 56 -15.48 10.49 24.78
C SER A 56 -16.09 9.31 24.00
N MET A 57 -16.61 8.30 24.69
CA MET A 57 -17.24 7.12 24.10
C MET A 57 -18.75 7.13 24.29
N GLY A 58 -19.51 7.10 23.18
CA GLY A 58 -20.98 6.96 23.23
C GLY A 58 -21.47 5.58 23.68
N SER A 59 -20.64 4.54 23.54
CA SER A 59 -20.91 3.18 24.01
C SER A 59 -19.62 2.57 24.54
N THR A 60 -19.70 1.78 25.61
CA THR A 60 -18.54 1.19 26.31
C THR A 60 -18.40 -0.32 26.07
N ARG A 61 -19.32 -0.92 25.29
CA ARG A 61 -19.46 -2.39 25.19
C ARG A 61 -19.57 -2.94 23.77
N ASP A 62 -19.78 -2.10 22.78
CA ASP A 62 -20.01 -2.52 21.39
C ASP A 62 -18.70 -2.76 20.63
N VAL A 63 -18.84 -3.16 19.35
CA VAL A 63 -17.70 -3.38 18.46
C VAL A 63 -16.94 -2.09 18.18
N ALA A 64 -17.64 -0.94 18.16
CA ALA A 64 -17.03 0.37 18.00
C ALA A 64 -16.15 0.75 19.20
N ALA A 65 -16.60 0.48 20.42
CA ALA A 65 -15.80 0.63 21.63
C ALA A 65 -14.57 -0.27 21.59
N ALA A 66 -14.73 -1.54 21.19
CA ALA A 66 -13.62 -2.46 21.05
C ALA A 66 -12.55 -1.97 20.05
N ALA A 67 -12.98 -1.42 18.91
CA ALA A 67 -12.07 -0.82 17.94
C ALA A 67 -11.33 0.41 18.51
N LYS A 68 -12.05 1.32 19.19
CA LYS A 68 -11.44 2.50 19.85
C LYS A 68 -10.41 2.10 20.91
N ILE A 69 -10.72 1.11 21.74
CA ILE A 69 -9.79 0.60 22.76
C ILE A 69 -8.55 -0.04 22.10
N GLY A 70 -8.73 -0.80 21.01
CA GLY A 70 -7.61 -1.36 20.25
C GLY A 70 -6.69 -0.27 19.68
N LYS A 71 -7.27 0.80 19.11
CA LYS A 71 -6.51 1.94 18.58
C LYS A 71 -5.70 2.66 19.66
N ILE A 72 -6.33 2.98 20.80
CA ILE A 72 -5.66 3.66 21.92
C ILE A 72 -4.53 2.79 22.50
N LEU A 73 -4.76 1.47 22.60
CA LEU A 73 -3.74 0.55 23.06
C LEU A 73 -2.55 0.54 22.10
N ALA A 74 -2.79 0.56 20.80
CA ALA A 74 -1.75 0.60 19.80
C ALA A 74 -0.90 1.87 19.89
N GLU A 75 -1.53 3.04 19.98
CA GLU A 75 -0.84 4.34 20.14
C GLU A 75 0.05 4.32 21.40
N ARG A 76 -0.45 3.76 22.52
CA ARG A 76 0.35 3.59 23.75
C ARG A 76 1.51 2.60 23.60
N LEU A 77 1.39 1.59 22.75
CA LEU A 77 2.47 0.63 22.48
C LEU A 77 3.55 1.25 21.60
N LEU A 78 3.16 2.04 20.60
CA LEU A 78 4.09 2.78 19.75
C LEU A 78 4.89 3.80 20.55
N LEU A 79 4.26 4.54 21.48
CA LEU A 79 4.95 5.46 22.38
C LEU A 79 5.94 4.77 23.34
N LYS A 80 5.78 3.46 23.57
CA LYS A 80 6.70 2.65 24.39
C LYS A 80 7.68 1.84 23.55
N GLU A 81 7.73 2.10 22.24
CA GLU A 81 8.64 1.44 21.30
C GLU A 81 8.52 -0.09 21.32
N ILE A 82 7.29 -0.62 21.47
CA ILE A 82 7.03 -2.06 21.42
C ILE A 82 6.54 -2.43 20.00
N PRO A 83 7.41 -2.98 19.13
CA PRO A 83 7.10 -3.16 17.70
C PRO A 83 6.17 -4.35 17.41
N ALA A 84 6.13 -5.36 18.29
CA ALA A 84 5.38 -6.58 18.06
C ALA A 84 4.74 -7.14 19.34
N VAL A 85 3.52 -7.65 19.21
CA VAL A 85 2.76 -8.25 20.32
C VAL A 85 2.14 -9.57 19.88
N SER A 86 2.23 -10.59 20.74
CA SER A 86 1.59 -11.88 20.51
C SER A 86 0.16 -11.89 21.04
N VAL A 87 -0.81 -12.29 20.24
CA VAL A 87 -2.21 -12.42 20.68
C VAL A 87 -2.40 -13.74 21.44
N SER A 88 -2.94 -13.66 22.66
CA SER A 88 -3.36 -14.83 23.43
C SER A 88 -4.88 -14.82 23.61
N LEU A 89 -5.56 -15.66 22.84
CA LEU A 89 -7.01 -15.86 22.95
C LEU A 89 -7.33 -16.87 24.05
N LYS A 90 -8.39 -16.60 24.83
CA LYS A 90 -8.98 -17.62 25.70
C LYS A 90 -9.67 -18.70 24.88
N ARG A 91 -9.94 -19.86 25.47
CA ARG A 91 -10.58 -21.00 24.78
C ARG A 91 -11.93 -20.64 24.15
N GLU A 92 -12.68 -19.73 24.76
CA GLU A 92 -13.98 -19.29 24.24
C GLU A 92 -13.88 -18.16 23.19
N GLN A 93 -12.71 -17.52 23.08
CA GLN A 93 -12.51 -16.39 22.19
C GLN A 93 -12.12 -16.89 20.79
N LYS A 94 -12.98 -16.58 19.82
CA LYS A 94 -12.68 -16.76 18.39
C LYS A 94 -12.41 -15.39 17.76
N TYR A 95 -11.61 -15.37 16.70
CA TYR A 95 -11.38 -14.15 15.91
C TYR A 95 -12.67 -13.75 15.16
N HIS A 96 -13.55 -13.05 15.87
CA HIS A 96 -14.84 -12.59 15.38
C HIS A 96 -15.33 -11.42 16.24
N GLY A 97 -16.22 -10.58 15.69
CA GLY A 97 -16.89 -9.49 16.42
C GLY A 97 -15.91 -8.57 17.15
N LYS A 98 -16.03 -8.49 18.49
CA LYS A 98 -15.20 -7.62 19.34
C LYS A 98 -13.73 -8.02 19.36
N VAL A 99 -13.43 -9.32 19.36
CA VAL A 99 -12.05 -9.84 19.32
C VAL A 99 -11.38 -9.38 18.03
N LYS A 100 -12.08 -9.56 16.90
CA LYS A 100 -11.63 -9.10 15.59
C LYS A 100 -11.38 -7.59 15.60
N ALA A 101 -12.32 -6.80 16.10
CA ALA A 101 -12.17 -5.33 16.13
C ALA A 101 -10.93 -4.85 16.92
N VAL A 102 -10.61 -5.48 18.07
CA VAL A 102 -9.40 -5.12 18.84
C VAL A 102 -8.14 -5.48 18.06
N ILE A 103 -8.07 -6.69 17.50
CA ILE A 103 -6.90 -7.18 16.77
C ILE A 103 -6.71 -6.36 15.49
N ASP A 104 -7.76 -6.13 14.72
CA ASP A 104 -7.72 -5.35 13.48
C ASP A 104 -7.26 -3.92 13.77
N SER A 105 -7.74 -3.30 14.85
CA SER A 105 -7.31 -1.94 15.21
C SER A 105 -5.84 -1.89 15.65
N LEU A 106 -5.34 -2.93 16.32
CA LEU A 106 -3.92 -3.04 16.68
C LEU A 106 -3.05 -3.28 15.44
N THR A 107 -3.49 -4.15 14.53
CA THR A 107 -2.81 -4.43 13.27
C THR A 107 -2.80 -3.20 12.38
N GLU A 108 -3.94 -2.53 12.19
CA GLU A 108 -4.03 -1.31 11.37
C GLU A 108 -3.13 -0.20 11.90
N ALA A 109 -3.04 -0.06 13.23
CA ALA A 109 -2.16 0.90 13.88
C ALA A 109 -0.68 0.49 13.86
N GLY A 110 -0.37 -0.81 13.93
CA GLY A 110 0.99 -1.34 13.73
C GLY A 110 1.45 -1.19 12.27
N GLU A 111 0.58 -1.50 11.31
CA GLU A 111 0.77 -1.22 9.89
C GLU A 111 0.73 0.29 9.59
N ALA A 112 0.22 1.12 10.52
CA ALA A 112 0.29 2.57 10.39
C ALA A 112 1.69 3.08 10.75
N GLY A 113 2.66 2.20 11.01
CA GLY A 113 4.04 2.31 10.56
C GLY A 113 4.84 3.52 11.04
N GLY A 114 4.33 4.32 11.96
CA GLY A 114 4.95 5.58 12.37
C GLY A 114 4.15 6.79 11.92
N LEU A 115 4.68 7.97 12.25
CA LEU A 115 4.09 9.23 11.83
C LEU A 115 4.67 9.61 10.46
N CYS A 116 3.87 10.27 9.63
CA CYS A 116 4.37 10.78 8.37
C CYS A 116 5.50 11.79 8.64
N VAL A 117 6.63 11.60 7.96
CA VAL A 117 7.81 12.47 8.06
C VAL A 117 8.16 12.98 6.68
N SER A 118 8.31 14.30 6.53
CA SER A 118 8.67 14.90 5.26
C SER A 118 10.04 14.39 4.79
N GLN A 119 10.09 13.85 3.56
CA GLN A 119 11.28 13.17 3.01
C GLN A 119 12.46 14.13 2.74
N GLY A 120 12.17 15.42 2.53
CA GLY A 120 13.17 16.42 2.15
C GLY A 120 13.69 16.27 0.72
N GLY A 121 14.79 16.94 0.41
CA GLY A 121 15.37 16.97 -0.94
C GLY A 121 14.42 17.61 -1.95
N ARG A 122 14.16 16.93 -3.07
CA ARG A 122 13.24 17.42 -4.12
C ARG A 122 11.76 17.21 -3.81
N PHE A 123 11.43 16.47 -2.75
CA PHE A 123 10.05 16.09 -2.46
C PHE A 123 9.36 17.17 -1.62
N PRO A 124 8.15 17.61 -2.01
CA PRO A 124 7.41 18.58 -1.20
C PRO A 124 7.04 18.00 0.16
N PRO A 125 7.03 18.82 1.23
CA PRO A 125 6.74 18.35 2.59
C PRO A 125 5.30 17.82 2.71
N PHE A 126 5.06 16.89 3.62
CA PHE A 126 3.75 16.30 3.85
C PHE A 126 2.83 17.25 4.64
N SER A 127 1.64 17.53 4.11
CA SER A 127 0.60 18.24 4.87
C SER A 127 0.11 17.44 6.10
N SER A 128 0.37 16.14 6.11
CA SER A 128 0.09 15.23 7.22
C SER A 128 1.31 14.90 8.08
N GLU A 129 2.38 15.69 8.00
CA GLU A 129 3.54 15.52 8.88
C GLU A 129 3.14 15.43 10.36
N GLY A 130 3.72 14.47 11.08
CA GLY A 130 3.37 14.17 12.47
C GLY A 130 2.03 13.44 12.66
N LYS A 131 1.31 13.08 11.59
CA LYS A 131 0.06 12.30 11.64
C LYS A 131 0.28 10.91 11.05
N PRO A 132 -0.48 9.88 11.47
CA PRO A 132 -0.37 8.56 10.87
C PRO A 132 -0.86 8.55 9.41
N PRO A 133 -0.32 7.66 8.55
CA PRO A 133 -0.81 7.42 7.21
C PRO A 133 -2.32 7.15 7.23
N LYS A 134 -3.06 7.83 6.36
CA LYS A 134 -4.52 7.80 6.34
C LYS A 134 -5.08 7.39 4.99
N ARG A 135 -6.35 7.01 4.99
CA ARG A 135 -7.11 6.80 3.76
C ARG A 135 -7.47 8.14 3.12
N VAL A 136 -7.30 8.23 1.80
CA VAL A 136 -7.70 9.38 1.00
C VAL A 136 -9.07 9.11 0.36
N GLY A 137 -10.00 10.05 0.53
CA GLY A 137 -11.37 9.95 -0.01
C GLY A 137 -11.40 10.16 -1.53
N LYS A 138 -12.40 9.57 -2.21
CA LYS A 138 -12.65 9.83 -3.63
C LYS A 138 -13.38 11.18 -3.77
N GLY A 139 -12.94 12.08 -4.65
CA GLY A 139 -13.57 13.38 -4.90
C GLY A 139 -12.55 14.53 -5.02
N HIS A 140 -12.92 15.73 -4.57
CA HIS A 140 -12.07 16.93 -4.63
C HIS A 140 -10.76 16.81 -3.81
N LYS A 141 -10.69 15.86 -2.88
CA LYS A 141 -9.50 15.58 -2.06
C LYS A 141 -8.77 14.30 -2.50
N ASP A 142 -9.04 13.79 -3.69
CA ASP A 142 -8.38 12.59 -4.23
C ASP A 142 -6.95 12.90 -4.71
N LEU A 143 -6.13 11.86 -4.80
CA LEU A 143 -4.78 11.97 -5.33
C LEU A 143 -4.79 12.23 -6.84
N THR A 144 -3.89 13.11 -7.31
CA THR A 144 -3.75 13.43 -8.74
C THR A 144 -3.05 12.31 -9.51
N LEU A 145 -2.13 11.58 -8.84
CA LEU A 145 -1.48 10.34 -9.28
C LEU A 145 -1.36 9.38 -8.08
N CYS A 146 -0.66 8.25 -8.19
CA CYS A 146 -0.33 7.36 -7.07
C CYS A 146 -1.55 6.78 -6.34
N ARG A 147 -2.67 6.61 -7.05
CA ARG A 147 -3.96 6.14 -6.53
C ARG A 147 -3.91 4.72 -5.94
N VAL A 148 -2.85 3.98 -6.26
CA VAL A 148 -2.51 2.71 -5.63
C VAL A 148 -2.43 2.83 -4.10
N PHE A 149 -1.89 3.93 -3.58
CA PHE A 149 -1.72 4.14 -2.13
C PHE A 149 -2.93 4.82 -1.46
N ARG A 150 -4.05 5.00 -2.18
CA ARG A 150 -5.25 5.70 -1.66
C ARG A 150 -5.75 5.13 -0.33
N LYS A 151 -5.59 3.83 -0.10
CA LYS A 151 -6.06 3.18 1.13
C LYS A 151 -5.30 3.66 2.37
N LYS A 152 -4.01 3.94 2.24
CA LYS A 152 -3.12 4.28 3.33
C LYS A 152 -1.89 4.99 2.79
N THR A 153 -1.79 6.29 3.05
CA THR A 153 -0.67 7.12 2.55
C THR A 153 -0.48 8.37 3.39
N CYS A 154 0.71 8.95 3.30
CA CYS A 154 1.06 10.29 3.78
C CYS A 154 0.84 11.39 2.73
N CYS A 155 0.56 11.01 1.48
CA CYS A 155 0.41 11.95 0.38
C CYS A 155 -0.99 12.56 0.29
N ASP A 156 -1.03 13.79 -0.24
CA ASP A 156 -2.22 14.41 -0.82
C ASP A 156 -1.95 14.87 -2.27
N ALA A 157 -2.79 15.76 -2.79
CA ALA A 157 -2.65 16.29 -4.15
C ALA A 157 -1.34 17.06 -4.35
N ALA A 158 -0.83 17.75 -3.33
CA ALA A 158 0.40 18.53 -3.42
C ALA A 158 1.64 17.66 -3.68
N GLN A 159 1.69 16.45 -3.10
CA GLN A 159 2.80 15.51 -3.26
C GLN A 159 2.64 14.66 -4.52
N THR A 160 1.41 14.37 -4.94
CA THR A 160 1.16 13.56 -6.14
C THR A 160 1.12 14.36 -7.44
N HIS A 161 1.07 15.70 -7.36
CA HIS A 161 1.07 16.56 -8.54
C HIS A 161 2.42 16.63 -9.25
N PRO A 162 3.58 16.79 -8.57
CA PRO A 162 4.90 16.73 -9.21
C PRO A 162 5.13 15.41 -9.95
N ALA A 163 4.75 14.29 -9.34
CA ALA A 163 4.80 12.97 -9.99
C ALA A 163 3.98 12.94 -11.30
N LEU A 164 2.75 13.51 -11.28
CA LEU A 164 1.92 13.61 -12.49
C LEU A 164 2.60 14.43 -13.59
N LEU A 165 3.20 15.56 -13.23
CA LEU A 165 3.92 16.41 -14.18
C LEU A 165 5.14 15.69 -14.77
N SER A 166 5.89 14.98 -13.94
CA SER A 166 7.04 14.17 -14.36
C SER A 166 6.63 13.14 -15.41
N ILE A 167 5.56 12.38 -15.17
CA ILE A 167 5.05 11.38 -16.13
C ILE A 167 4.52 12.04 -17.40
N ARG A 168 3.89 13.21 -17.29
CA ARG A 168 3.40 13.95 -18.46
C ARG A 168 4.56 14.44 -19.35
N ARG A 169 5.65 14.96 -18.76
CA ARG A 169 6.85 15.35 -19.51
C ARG A 169 7.46 14.13 -20.21
N LEU A 170 7.65 13.05 -19.46
CA LEU A 170 8.21 11.80 -19.98
C LEU A 170 7.40 11.23 -21.16
N ALA A 171 6.06 11.35 -21.12
CA ALA A 171 5.16 10.88 -22.16
C ALA A 171 5.08 11.79 -23.40
N LEU A 172 5.26 13.11 -23.23
CA LEU A 172 5.08 14.08 -24.32
C LEU A 172 6.39 14.43 -25.02
N THR A 173 7.45 14.65 -24.25
CA THR A 173 8.75 15.17 -24.73
C THR A 173 9.90 14.21 -24.46
N GLY A 174 9.74 13.30 -23.49
CA GLY A 174 10.77 12.33 -23.12
C GLY A 174 10.89 11.11 -24.04
N GLU A 175 10.04 10.96 -25.06
CA GLU A 175 9.99 9.79 -25.98
C GLU A 175 10.00 8.42 -25.26
N ALA A 176 9.44 8.35 -24.05
CA ALA A 176 9.52 7.15 -23.23
C ALA A 176 8.61 6.02 -23.71
N SER A 177 9.10 4.79 -23.56
CA SER A 177 8.30 3.58 -23.76
C SER A 177 7.17 3.46 -22.71
N GLU A 178 6.11 2.71 -23.03
CA GLU A 178 5.03 2.44 -22.07
C GLU A 178 5.55 1.76 -20.78
N GLU A 179 6.57 0.91 -20.89
CA GLU A 179 7.21 0.28 -19.75
C GLU A 179 7.97 1.29 -18.88
N CYS A 180 8.73 2.19 -19.51
CA CYS A 180 9.42 3.27 -18.80
C CYS A 180 8.43 4.18 -18.05
N LEU A 181 7.32 4.57 -18.69
CA LEU A 181 6.30 5.40 -18.06
C LEU A 181 5.73 4.76 -16.80
N HIS A 182 5.45 3.46 -16.82
CA HIS A 182 4.92 2.75 -15.66
C HIS A 182 5.94 2.59 -14.54
N LEU A 183 7.19 2.25 -14.88
CA LEU A 183 8.26 2.10 -13.89
C LEU A 183 8.61 3.44 -13.25
N TRP A 184 8.64 4.51 -14.04
CA TRP A 184 8.85 5.87 -13.53
C TRP A 184 7.67 6.34 -12.67
N GLU A 185 6.42 6.02 -13.04
CA GLU A 185 5.23 6.33 -12.21
C GLU A 185 5.36 5.66 -10.84
N LEU A 186 5.75 4.39 -10.82
CA LEU A 186 5.94 3.65 -9.57
C LEU A 186 7.08 4.24 -8.73
N LEU A 187 8.20 4.62 -9.36
CA LEU A 187 9.34 5.27 -8.70
C LEU A 187 8.95 6.61 -8.07
N GLU A 188 8.29 7.50 -8.83
CA GLU A 188 7.82 8.80 -8.32
C GLU A 188 6.77 8.66 -7.21
N CYS A 189 5.95 7.61 -7.28
CA CYS A 189 4.94 7.32 -6.26
C CYS A 189 5.49 6.65 -4.99
N SER A 190 6.79 6.35 -4.92
CA SER A 190 7.42 5.69 -3.76
C SER A 190 7.18 6.45 -2.44
N ILE A 191 7.22 7.79 -2.46
CA ILE A 191 6.95 8.64 -1.27
C ILE A 191 5.55 8.43 -0.67
N CYS A 192 4.61 7.90 -1.47
CA CYS A 192 3.24 7.68 -1.05
C CYS A 192 3.03 6.28 -0.45
N ASP A 193 4.01 5.38 -0.53
CA ASP A 193 3.99 4.11 0.18
C ASP A 193 3.96 4.38 1.69
N PRO A 194 3.03 3.76 2.45
CA PRO A 194 2.88 4.03 3.88
C PRO A 194 4.10 3.64 4.72
N ARG A 195 4.98 2.75 4.24
CA ARG A 195 6.23 2.39 4.93
C ARG A 195 7.37 3.35 4.58
N VAL A 196 7.33 3.96 3.39
CA VAL A 196 8.32 4.96 2.96
C VAL A 196 8.00 6.32 3.57
N GLY A 197 6.75 6.77 3.51
CA GLY A 197 6.34 8.10 3.99
C GLY A 197 6.50 8.34 5.49
N VAL A 198 6.83 7.31 6.26
CA VAL A 198 7.10 7.33 7.71
C VAL A 198 8.60 7.27 8.04
N GLN A 199 9.46 7.06 7.05
CA GLN A 199 10.91 7.06 7.21
C GLN A 199 11.48 8.45 6.87
N PRO A 200 12.52 8.91 7.57
CA PRO A 200 13.16 10.20 7.26
C PRO A 200 14.08 10.11 6.04
N GLY A 201 14.21 11.24 5.33
CA GLY A 201 15.09 11.37 4.17
C GLY A 201 14.44 10.90 2.85
N PRO A 202 15.15 11.02 1.71
CA PRO A 202 14.62 10.57 0.43
C PRO A 202 14.36 9.06 0.40
N PRO A 203 13.38 8.57 -0.38
CA PRO A 203 13.02 7.16 -0.43
C PRO A 203 14.20 6.24 -0.73
N LEU A 204 14.34 5.17 0.04
CA LEU A 204 15.31 4.12 -0.19
C LEU A 204 14.77 3.11 -1.22
N ILE A 205 15.40 3.05 -2.38
CA ILE A 205 15.01 2.22 -3.52
C ILE A 205 15.97 1.04 -3.65
N CYS A 206 15.43 -0.13 -3.97
CA CYS A 206 16.26 -1.31 -4.23
C CYS A 206 17.04 -1.15 -5.54
N THR A 207 18.31 -1.54 -5.56
CA THR A 207 19.17 -1.57 -6.77
C THR A 207 18.49 -2.27 -7.94
N SER A 208 17.93 -3.46 -7.69
CA SER A 208 17.23 -4.24 -8.71
C SER A 208 16.05 -3.51 -9.35
N PHE A 209 15.39 -2.60 -8.62
CA PHE A 209 14.30 -1.80 -9.17
C PHE A 209 14.85 -0.64 -10.00
N CYS A 210 15.88 0.04 -9.50
CA CYS A 210 16.60 1.08 -10.23
C CYS A 210 17.17 0.58 -11.57
N ASP A 211 17.75 -0.63 -11.60
CA ASP A 211 18.25 -1.24 -12.84
C ASP A 211 17.13 -1.52 -13.84
N ARG A 212 15.95 -1.93 -13.37
CA ARG A 212 14.78 -2.11 -14.24
C ARG A 212 14.29 -0.78 -14.82
N VAL A 213 14.24 0.26 -13.99
CA VAL A 213 13.88 1.61 -14.45
C VAL A 213 14.87 2.07 -15.52
N PHE A 214 16.17 1.94 -15.28
CA PHE A 214 17.20 2.33 -16.25
C PHE A 214 17.13 1.53 -17.55
N GLN A 215 16.95 0.21 -17.49
CA GLN A 215 16.80 -0.61 -18.69
C GLN A 215 15.61 -0.18 -19.55
N ALA A 216 14.49 0.18 -18.93
CA ALA A 216 13.30 0.62 -19.65
C ALA A 216 13.39 2.07 -20.16
N CYS A 217 14.06 2.94 -19.41
CA CYS A 217 14.12 4.38 -19.65
C CYS A 217 15.43 4.87 -20.29
N SER A 218 16.39 4.00 -20.58
CA SER A 218 17.72 4.34 -21.10
C SER A 218 17.69 5.27 -22.33
N ASN A 219 16.74 5.02 -23.24
CA ASN A 219 16.57 5.79 -24.47
C ASN A 219 15.66 7.03 -24.32
N ALA A 220 14.99 7.18 -23.17
CA ALA A 220 14.12 8.34 -22.94
C ALA A 220 14.96 9.58 -22.60
N TYR A 221 14.44 10.76 -22.90
CA TYR A 221 15.13 12.03 -22.73
C TYR A 221 14.90 12.65 -21.35
N PHE A 222 16.00 13.03 -20.73
CA PHE A 222 16.08 13.65 -19.41
C PHE A 222 16.93 14.92 -19.46
N SER A 223 16.70 15.79 -18.48
CA SER A 223 17.42 17.04 -18.27
C SER A 223 17.71 17.20 -16.78
N MET A 224 18.75 17.97 -16.45
CA MET A 224 19.02 18.37 -15.07
C MET A 224 18.10 19.53 -14.70
N ASP A 225 17.28 19.37 -13.66
CA ASP A 225 16.42 20.44 -13.17
C ASP A 225 17.27 21.54 -12.53
N ALA A 226 17.19 22.75 -13.07
CA ALA A 226 18.04 23.87 -12.64
C ALA A 226 17.87 24.24 -11.15
N LYS A 227 16.69 23.99 -10.55
CA LYS A 227 16.39 24.37 -9.17
C LYS A 227 16.81 23.31 -8.17
N THR A 228 16.52 22.07 -8.48
CA THR A 228 16.71 20.94 -7.56
C THR A 228 18.03 20.21 -7.80
N GLN A 229 18.70 20.46 -8.94
CA GLN A 229 19.93 19.78 -9.36
C GLN A 229 19.76 18.25 -9.38
N VAL A 230 18.54 17.80 -9.72
CA VAL A 230 18.20 16.39 -9.91
C VAL A 230 17.82 16.13 -11.35
N LEU A 231 18.11 14.93 -11.82
CA LEU A 231 17.72 14.46 -13.14
C LEU A 231 16.20 14.24 -13.18
N ALA A 232 15.53 14.84 -14.17
CA ALA A 232 14.09 14.74 -14.36
C ALA A 232 13.76 14.54 -15.84
N PRO A 233 12.57 14.01 -16.18
CA PRO A 233 12.14 13.91 -17.57
C PRO A 233 12.15 15.25 -18.27
N CYS A 234 12.77 15.29 -19.45
CA CYS A 234 12.92 16.48 -20.26
C CYS A 234 11.54 17.08 -20.58
N GLY A 235 11.36 18.37 -20.32
CA GLY A 235 10.19 19.16 -20.68
C GLY A 235 10.44 20.09 -21.87
N ALA A 236 9.36 20.65 -22.41
CA ALA A 236 9.43 21.55 -23.58
C ALA A 236 10.25 22.83 -23.37
N ASN A 237 10.52 23.21 -22.11
CA ASN A 237 11.25 24.43 -21.76
C ASN A 237 12.70 24.14 -21.32
N ASP A 238 13.14 22.89 -21.39
CA ASP A 238 14.49 22.52 -21.01
C ASP A 238 15.43 22.69 -22.21
N PHE A 239 16.55 23.36 -21.98
CA PHE A 239 17.49 23.70 -23.06
C PHE A 239 18.44 22.56 -23.43
N VAL A 240 18.79 21.72 -22.45
CA VAL A 240 19.70 20.59 -22.63
C VAL A 240 18.98 19.32 -22.22
N CYS A 241 18.66 18.51 -23.23
CA CYS A 241 18.08 17.20 -23.04
C CYS A 241 19.00 16.14 -23.67
N GLY A 242 19.24 15.08 -22.92
CA GLY A 242 20.06 13.94 -23.33
C GLY A 242 19.35 12.65 -22.94
N ARG A 243 19.77 11.54 -23.53
CA ARG A 243 19.21 10.23 -23.17
C ARG A 243 19.60 9.87 -21.75
N ALA A 244 18.78 9.10 -21.04
CA ALA A 244 19.10 8.66 -19.69
C ALA A 244 20.45 7.91 -19.64
N SER A 245 20.79 7.15 -20.69
CA SER A 245 22.09 6.47 -20.84
C SER A 245 23.29 7.40 -21.02
N GLU A 246 23.08 8.66 -21.37
CA GLU A 246 24.13 9.68 -21.47
C GLU A 246 24.38 10.35 -20.11
N TRP A 247 23.36 10.38 -19.24
CA TRP A 247 23.45 10.95 -17.90
C TRP A 247 23.88 9.94 -16.83
N ALA A 248 23.59 8.65 -17.03
CA ALA A 248 23.89 7.60 -16.08
C ALA A 248 24.34 6.32 -16.79
N SER A 249 25.34 5.65 -16.22
CA SER A 249 25.90 4.39 -16.73
C SER A 249 25.10 3.15 -16.28
N ASN A 250 24.39 3.25 -15.16
CA ASN A 250 23.64 2.16 -14.54
C ASN A 250 22.41 2.67 -13.78
N GLY A 251 21.57 1.76 -13.30
CA GLY A 251 20.34 2.12 -12.61
C GLY A 251 20.55 2.81 -11.26
N THR A 252 21.57 2.41 -10.51
CA THR A 252 21.90 3.02 -9.22
C THR A 252 22.23 4.50 -9.41
N GLU A 253 23.07 4.83 -10.38
CA GLU A 253 23.42 6.20 -10.75
C GLU A 253 22.19 6.99 -11.22
N LEU A 254 21.32 6.39 -12.04
CA LEU A 254 20.08 7.03 -12.49
C LEU A 254 19.18 7.42 -11.31
N CYS A 255 18.95 6.50 -10.37
CA CYS A 255 18.13 6.75 -9.18
C CYS A 255 18.73 7.82 -8.27
N LEU A 256 20.05 7.77 -8.05
CA LEU A 256 20.77 8.78 -7.25
C LEU A 256 20.67 10.15 -7.90
N ALA A 257 20.91 10.25 -9.21
CA ALA A 257 20.80 11.48 -9.98
C ALA A 257 19.36 12.04 -9.94
N ALA A 258 18.35 11.16 -9.94
CA ALA A 258 16.94 11.54 -9.78
C ALA A 258 16.54 11.88 -8.33
N GLY A 259 17.49 11.99 -7.40
CA GLY A 259 17.26 12.44 -6.02
C GLY A 259 16.71 11.37 -5.06
N PHE A 260 16.86 10.08 -5.39
CA PHE A 260 16.50 8.96 -4.51
C PHE A 260 17.72 8.42 -3.76
N ARG A 261 17.49 7.68 -2.67
CA ARG A 261 18.53 6.85 -2.04
C ARG A 261 18.46 5.45 -2.62
N VAL A 262 19.61 4.79 -2.74
CA VAL A 262 19.67 3.40 -3.23
C VAL A 262 20.31 2.52 -2.16
N GLU A 263 19.71 1.34 -1.95
CA GLU A 263 20.27 0.32 -1.05
C GLU A 263 21.61 -0.17 -1.60
N GLN A 264 22.70 0.07 -0.89
CA GLN A 264 24.00 -0.48 -1.25
C GLN A 264 24.12 -1.89 -0.70
N SER A 265 24.60 -2.83 -1.52
CA SER A 265 24.92 -4.19 -1.06
C SER A 265 26.18 -4.15 -0.18
N VAL A 266 26.05 -3.74 1.07
CA VAL A 266 27.16 -3.81 2.04
C VAL A 266 27.13 -5.18 2.70
N GLY A 267 28.09 -6.02 2.31
CA GLY A 267 28.38 -7.25 3.02
C GLY A 267 28.89 -6.96 4.43
N MET A 268 28.24 -7.59 5.41
CA MET A 268 28.76 -7.97 6.72
C MET A 268 29.11 -6.83 7.70
N HIS A 269 28.25 -6.61 8.71
CA HIS A 269 28.58 -6.68 10.15
C HIS A 269 27.30 -6.61 11.00
N GLY A 270 27.11 -7.64 11.84
CA GLY A 270 26.28 -7.74 13.05
C GLY A 270 25.05 -6.84 13.24
N GLY A 271 23.86 -7.44 13.13
CA GLY A 271 22.58 -6.88 13.57
C GLY A 271 21.55 -6.89 12.44
N ILE A 272 20.76 -7.96 12.33
CA ILE A 272 19.74 -8.11 11.29
C ILE A 272 18.57 -7.15 11.60
N GLU A 273 18.71 -5.89 11.19
CA GLU A 273 17.60 -5.14 10.62
C GLU A 273 17.77 -5.24 9.11
N GLU A 274 17.06 -6.17 8.49
CA GLU A 274 16.98 -6.26 7.04
C GLU A 274 16.26 -4.98 6.54
N VAL A 275 17.04 -3.99 6.11
CA VAL A 275 16.51 -2.68 5.71
C VAL A 275 15.65 -2.86 4.47
N SER A 276 14.32 -2.87 4.64
CA SER A 276 13.41 -3.10 3.54
C SER A 276 13.40 -1.91 2.58
N CYS A 277 13.95 -2.08 1.38
CA CYS A 277 13.93 -1.08 0.32
C CYS A 277 12.63 -1.13 -0.52
N TYR A 278 12.30 0.00 -1.15
CA TYR A 278 11.16 0.09 -2.06
C TYR A 278 11.48 -0.51 -3.44
N GLY A 279 10.53 -1.27 -4.01
CA GLY A 279 10.67 -1.91 -5.32
C GLY A 279 11.27 -3.32 -5.28
N GLY A 280 11.52 -3.86 -4.08
CA GLY A 280 11.87 -5.26 -3.84
C GLY A 280 10.65 -6.17 -3.95
N LYS A 281 10.85 -7.49 -4.05
CA LYS A 281 9.75 -8.47 -4.25
C LYS A 281 8.64 -8.32 -3.21
N VAL A 282 9.00 -8.33 -1.92
CA VAL A 282 8.05 -8.17 -0.80
C VAL A 282 7.33 -6.82 -0.84
N SER A 283 8.04 -5.76 -1.28
CA SER A 283 7.44 -4.43 -1.44
C SER A 283 6.41 -4.42 -2.57
N LEU A 284 6.72 -5.00 -3.72
CA LEU A 284 5.84 -5.04 -4.88
C LEU A 284 4.63 -5.96 -4.68
N ASP A 285 4.81 -7.08 -3.99
CA ASP A 285 3.72 -8.01 -3.66
C ASP A 285 2.69 -7.33 -2.72
N SER A 286 3.15 -6.58 -1.71
CA SER A 286 2.28 -5.77 -0.84
C SER A 286 1.47 -4.70 -1.60
N ILE A 287 2.11 -4.08 -2.61
CA ILE A 287 1.46 -3.11 -3.50
C ILE A 287 0.38 -3.81 -4.35
N ALA A 288 0.68 -5.00 -4.88
CA ALA A 288 -0.25 -5.80 -5.66
C ALA A 288 -1.46 -6.29 -4.82
N ASP A 289 -1.24 -6.69 -3.58
CA ASP A 289 -2.32 -7.11 -2.66
C ASP A 289 -3.26 -5.95 -2.31
N SER A 290 -2.71 -4.74 -2.18
CA SER A 290 -3.50 -3.51 -2.03
C SER A 290 -4.46 -3.29 -3.20
N TRP A 291 -4.08 -3.75 -4.41
CA TRP A 291 -4.95 -3.76 -5.59
C TRP A 291 -6.01 -4.85 -5.49
N GLY A 292 -5.65 -6.05 -5.03
CA GLY A 292 -6.56 -7.20 -4.86
C GLY A 292 -7.73 -6.91 -3.92
N ALA A 293 -7.46 -6.35 -2.74
CA ALA A 293 -8.47 -6.02 -1.74
C ALA A 293 -9.39 -4.84 -2.13
N SER A 294 -9.25 -4.27 -3.33
CA SER A 294 -10.22 -3.28 -3.87
C SER A 294 -11.33 -3.92 -4.70
N ARG A 295 -11.22 -5.24 -4.98
CA ARG A 295 -12.28 -6.07 -5.54
C ARG A 295 -12.94 -6.87 -4.41
N SER A 296 -13.80 -6.23 -3.63
CA SER A 296 -14.72 -6.97 -2.76
C SER A 296 -15.80 -7.63 -3.63
N GLU A 297 -15.88 -8.95 -3.47
CA GLU A 297 -16.94 -9.91 -3.78
C GLU A 297 -18.22 -9.35 -4.42
N LYS A 298 -18.49 -9.78 -5.66
CA LYS A 298 -19.88 -10.00 -6.08
C LYS A 298 -20.19 -11.49 -5.85
N PRO A 299 -21.34 -11.83 -5.26
CA PRO A 299 -21.72 -13.22 -5.11
C PRO A 299 -21.94 -13.84 -6.48
N HIS A 300 -21.46 -15.07 -6.63
CA HIS A 300 -21.82 -15.94 -7.75
C HIS A 300 -23.36 -16.06 -7.79
N LYS A 301 -23.98 -15.55 -8.85
CA LYS A 301 -25.24 -16.07 -9.35
C LYS A 301 -25.06 -16.37 -10.84
N THR A 302 -24.89 -17.64 -11.12
CA THR A 302 -25.11 -18.26 -12.42
C THR A 302 -26.61 -18.16 -12.74
N GLY A 303 -26.95 -17.71 -13.95
CA GLY A 303 -28.32 -17.61 -14.43
C GLY A 303 -28.46 -16.52 -15.49
N ASN A 304 -28.19 -16.88 -16.75
CA ASN A 304 -28.48 -16.04 -17.91
C ASN A 304 -29.99 -16.13 -18.22
N SER A 305 -30.54 -15.11 -18.90
CA SER A 305 -31.94 -14.89 -19.33
C SER A 305 -32.97 -14.59 -18.22
N GLY A 306 -33.44 -13.34 -18.14
CA GLY A 306 -34.58 -12.93 -17.29
C GLY A 306 -34.67 -11.43 -16.98
N LEU A 307 -33.61 -10.64 -17.23
CA LEU A 307 -33.56 -9.23 -16.83
C LEU A 307 -34.19 -8.24 -17.85
N LEU A 308 -34.46 -8.71 -19.07
CA LEU A 308 -34.99 -7.87 -20.15
C LEU A 308 -36.53 -7.77 -20.13
N GLU A 309 -37.22 -8.79 -19.61
CA GLU A 309 -38.70 -8.82 -19.55
C GLU A 309 -39.25 -7.98 -18.38
N ASP A 310 -38.56 -7.97 -17.22
CA ASP A 310 -38.92 -7.14 -16.06
C ASP A 310 -38.83 -5.63 -16.34
N PHE A 311 -37.93 -5.21 -17.23
CA PHE A 311 -37.73 -3.79 -17.58
C PHE A 311 -38.83 -3.27 -18.52
N GLN A 312 -39.41 -4.15 -19.35
CA GLN A 312 -40.50 -3.80 -20.25
C GLN A 312 -41.83 -3.65 -19.51
N GLN A 313 -42.05 -4.43 -18.46
CA GLN A 313 -43.24 -4.33 -17.61
C GLN A 313 -43.24 -3.04 -16.76
N TRP A 314 -42.06 -2.61 -16.28
CA TRP A 314 -41.90 -1.42 -15.44
C TRP A 314 -42.17 -0.09 -16.18
N LEU A 315 -42.05 -0.07 -17.51
CA LEU A 315 -42.27 1.14 -18.32
C LEU A 315 -43.76 1.45 -18.58
N GLN A 316 -44.68 0.51 -18.34
CA GLN A 316 -46.10 0.72 -18.60
C GLN A 316 -46.90 1.28 -17.40
N ASP A 317 -46.34 1.25 -16.19
CA ASP A 317 -47.08 1.53 -14.94
C ASP A 317 -46.77 2.90 -14.29
N MET A 318 -46.27 3.89 -15.02
CA MET A 318 -46.04 5.23 -14.45
C MET A 318 -47.32 6.09 -14.43
N PRO A 319 -47.83 6.50 -13.25
CA PRO A 319 -49.01 7.36 -13.13
C PRO A 319 -48.70 8.83 -13.46
N SER A 320 -49.74 9.56 -13.86
CA SER A 320 -49.70 10.75 -14.73
C SER A 320 -49.20 12.06 -14.14
N ASN A 321 -48.67 12.12 -12.91
CA ASN A 321 -48.44 13.42 -12.25
C ASN A 321 -46.99 13.83 -11.94
N GLU A 322 -45.99 13.23 -12.60
CA GLU A 322 -44.59 13.72 -12.53
C GLU A 322 -43.92 13.91 -13.91
N ARG A 323 -44.69 14.29 -14.93
CA ARG A 323 -44.18 14.55 -16.29
C ARG A 323 -43.78 16.00 -16.59
N VAL A 324 -43.76 16.92 -15.63
CA VAL A 324 -43.49 18.34 -15.93
C VAL A 324 -42.36 18.92 -15.07
N SER A 325 -41.13 18.52 -15.34
CA SER A 325 -39.91 19.32 -15.06
C SER A 325 -38.73 19.01 -15.99
N TRP A 326 -38.98 18.45 -17.18
CA TRP A 326 -37.95 18.31 -18.23
C TRP A 326 -38.47 18.77 -19.59
N ALA A 327 -39.01 19.98 -19.66
CA ALA A 327 -39.43 20.56 -20.92
C ALA A 327 -39.26 22.09 -21.01
N VAL A 328 -38.22 22.67 -20.40
CA VAL A 328 -37.63 23.94 -20.89
C VAL A 328 -36.13 23.93 -20.57
N GLY A 329 -35.29 23.77 -21.60
CA GLY A 329 -33.83 23.80 -21.47
C GLY A 329 -33.14 22.59 -22.11
N GLY A 330 -33.42 22.34 -23.38
CA GLY A 330 -32.85 21.24 -24.14
C GLY A 330 -31.33 21.32 -24.31
N LEU A 331 -30.65 20.20 -24.04
CA LEU A 331 -29.42 19.74 -24.70
C LEU A 331 -29.12 18.29 -24.27
N VAL A 332 -29.88 17.34 -24.83
CA VAL A 332 -29.61 15.90 -24.72
C VAL A 332 -28.59 15.50 -25.79
N LEU A 333 -27.32 15.85 -25.57
CA LEU A 333 -26.16 15.23 -26.23
C LEU A 333 -24.97 15.00 -25.28
N THR A 334 -25.17 15.01 -23.96
CA THR A 334 -24.07 14.86 -22.98
C THR A 334 -24.11 13.58 -22.14
N ALA A 335 -25.14 12.74 -22.24
CA ALA A 335 -25.18 11.47 -21.51
C ALA A 335 -24.41 10.31 -22.20
N GLY A 336 -24.27 10.34 -23.53
CA GLY A 336 -23.55 9.29 -24.29
C GLY A 336 -22.02 9.39 -24.20
N LEU A 337 -21.46 10.59 -24.05
CA LEU A 337 -20.00 10.81 -23.98
C LEU A 337 -19.40 10.43 -22.62
N LEU A 338 -20.19 10.40 -21.54
CA LEU A 338 -19.72 10.00 -20.21
C LEU A 338 -19.63 8.47 -20.04
N PHE A 339 -20.41 7.69 -20.80
CA PHE A 339 -20.32 6.21 -20.76
C PHE A 339 -19.26 5.63 -21.69
N ILE A 340 -18.88 6.32 -22.77
CA ILE A 340 -17.78 5.90 -23.65
C ILE A 340 -16.41 6.24 -23.02
N SER A 341 -16.30 7.37 -22.31
CA SER A 341 -15.05 7.76 -21.64
C SER A 341 -14.71 6.88 -20.43
N SER A 342 -15.71 6.35 -19.72
CA SER A 342 -15.52 5.41 -18.61
C SER A 342 -15.09 4.01 -19.08
N LYS A 343 -15.62 3.52 -20.22
CA LYS A 343 -15.17 2.26 -20.84
C LYS A 343 -13.76 2.37 -21.43
N ARG A 344 -13.37 3.51 -22.05
CA ARG A 344 -11.98 3.75 -22.49
C ARG A 344 -10.98 3.78 -21.33
N LYS A 345 -11.33 4.42 -20.20
CA LYS A 345 -10.49 4.40 -18.97
C LYS A 345 -10.33 3.00 -18.39
N SER A 346 -11.41 2.21 -18.36
CA SER A 346 -11.42 0.83 -17.86
C SER A 346 -10.59 -0.12 -18.74
N HIS A 347 -10.64 0.06 -20.08
CA HIS A 347 -9.82 -0.73 -21.01
C HIS A 347 -8.33 -0.41 -20.89
N ASN A 348 -7.97 0.87 -20.80
CA ASN A 348 -6.60 1.31 -20.56
C ASN A 348 -6.07 0.76 -19.21
N GLN A 349 -6.89 0.79 -18.16
CA GLN A 349 -6.53 0.24 -16.84
C GLN A 349 -6.36 -1.30 -16.83
N ARG A 350 -7.08 -2.04 -17.69
CA ARG A 350 -6.88 -3.48 -17.91
C ARG A 350 -5.62 -3.79 -18.73
N GLN A 351 -5.29 -2.95 -19.72
CA GLN A 351 -4.04 -3.05 -20.48
C GLN A 351 -2.83 -2.77 -19.58
N LYS A 352 -2.89 -1.75 -18.72
CA LYS A 352 -1.89 -1.47 -17.68
C LYS A 352 -1.67 -2.66 -16.74
N LEU A 353 -2.74 -3.30 -16.26
CA LEU A 353 -2.66 -4.50 -15.41
C LEU A 353 -2.04 -5.70 -16.15
N ALA A 354 -2.37 -5.88 -17.44
CA ALA A 354 -1.82 -6.95 -18.25
C ALA A 354 -0.33 -6.73 -18.58
N ALA A 355 0.10 -5.49 -18.79
CA ALA A 355 1.52 -5.15 -18.98
C ALA A 355 2.34 -5.42 -17.71
N ILE A 356 1.82 -5.01 -16.55
CA ILE A 356 2.47 -5.22 -15.24
C ILE A 356 2.50 -6.70 -14.87
N GLN A 357 1.44 -7.46 -15.13
CA GLN A 357 1.45 -8.92 -14.93
C GLN A 357 2.38 -9.65 -15.90
N ARG A 358 2.56 -9.17 -17.14
CA ARG A 358 3.56 -9.73 -18.07
C ARG A 358 4.98 -9.41 -17.63
N ALA A 359 5.23 -8.22 -17.08
CA ALA A 359 6.50 -7.88 -16.45
C ALA A 359 6.76 -8.77 -15.23
N ALA A 360 5.76 -8.98 -14.36
CA ALA A 360 5.82 -9.90 -13.21
C ALA A 360 6.11 -11.36 -13.61
N ARG A 361 5.52 -11.86 -14.70
CA ARG A 361 5.81 -13.22 -15.20
C ARG A 361 7.18 -13.33 -15.88
N ARG A 362 7.64 -12.28 -16.57
CA ARG A 362 9.02 -12.23 -17.09
C ARG A 362 10.05 -12.22 -15.95
N LEU A 363 9.69 -11.66 -14.78
CA LEU A 363 10.49 -11.73 -13.56
C LEU A 363 10.62 -13.16 -13.01
N GLU A 364 9.58 -14.00 -13.10
CA GLU A 364 9.65 -15.41 -12.66
C GLU A 364 10.50 -16.29 -13.60
N VAL A 365 10.39 -16.12 -14.92
CA VAL A 365 11.09 -16.96 -15.91
C VAL A 365 12.60 -16.71 -15.92
N LYS A 366 13.05 -15.51 -15.58
CA LYS A 366 14.48 -15.14 -15.61
C LYS A 366 15.23 -15.46 -14.31
N MET A 367 14.52 -15.78 -13.23
CA MET A 367 15.09 -16.13 -11.91
C MET A 367 15.34 -17.64 -11.72
N ASN A 368 14.80 -18.50 -12.59
CA ASN A 368 15.10 -19.94 -12.61
C ASN A 368 15.68 -20.33 -13.98
N PRO A 369 16.98 -20.16 -14.23
CA PRO A 369 17.62 -20.89 -15.32
C PRO A 369 17.64 -22.37 -14.91
N THR A 370 16.73 -23.18 -15.47
CA THR A 370 16.90 -24.63 -15.46
C THR A 370 18.23 -24.94 -16.14
N PRO A 371 19.15 -25.69 -15.51
CA PRO A 371 20.39 -26.07 -16.16
C PRO A 371 20.07 -26.98 -17.34
N THR A 372 20.33 -26.51 -18.56
CA THR A 372 20.33 -27.33 -19.77
C THR A 372 21.46 -28.34 -19.66
N SER A 373 21.15 -29.56 -19.23
CA SER A 373 22.06 -30.70 -19.35
C SER A 373 22.26 -31.01 -20.83
N SER A 374 23.48 -30.78 -21.32
CA SER A 374 23.96 -31.25 -22.61
C SER A 374 23.74 -32.77 -22.74
N GLN A 375 22.88 -33.19 -23.67
CA GLN A 375 22.81 -34.59 -24.08
C GLN A 375 24.09 -34.95 -24.85
N GLY A 376 25.02 -35.58 -24.11
CA GLY A 376 26.16 -36.28 -24.66
C GLY A 376 25.71 -37.50 -25.45
N ASN A 377 26.15 -37.51 -26.70
CA ASN A 377 26.04 -38.55 -27.70
C ASN A 377 26.47 -39.93 -27.16
N ARG A 378 25.60 -40.95 -27.21
CA ARG A 378 26.01 -42.36 -27.10
C ARG A 378 25.31 -43.20 -28.16
N LYS A 379 26.05 -43.41 -29.27
CA LYS A 379 25.85 -44.51 -30.22
C LYS A 379 25.79 -45.84 -29.45
N GLY A 380 24.73 -46.60 -29.69
CA GLY A 380 24.52 -47.94 -29.18
C GLY A 380 23.69 -48.76 -30.16
N ASN A 381 24.43 -49.45 -31.04
CA ASN A 381 24.04 -50.47 -32.01
C ASN A 381 22.79 -51.30 -31.67
N ARG A 382 21.83 -51.44 -32.60
CA ARG A 382 21.23 -52.73 -33.00
C ARG A 382 20.27 -52.59 -34.19
N ARG A 383 20.65 -53.33 -35.25
CA ARG A 383 19.97 -53.69 -36.50
C ARG A 383 20.00 -52.69 -37.64
#